data_AF-A0A958MXW7-F1
#
_entry.id   AF-A0A958MXW7-F1
#
_cell.length_a   1.000
_cell.length_b   1.000
_cell.length_c   1.000
_cell.angle_alpha   90.00
_cell.angle_beta   90.00
_cell.angle_gamma   90.00
#
_symmetry.space_group_name_H-M   'P 1'
#
loop_
_entity.id
_entity.type
_entity.pdbx_description
1 polymer ?
#
loop_
_entity_poly.entity_id
_entity_poly.type
_entity_poly.pdbx_seq_one_letter_code
_entity_poly.pdbx_strand_id
1 'polypeptide(L)'
;MVKAEVPAVLRDPYVLEAFSREAFRHHLQDLIARLGERAPISDFKQIADALPRRSLSEMWSESGKRPEELSESELVQYILKNYRLADVSVLSAVNINNVEKVPSPPRFGRRLSHWVERSVEHIHLMWGKLLFSSNRPDGSTLLQVPKPYVVAGGRFREFYFWDSFWIMK
;
A
#
# COMPACT_ATOMS: atom_id res chain seq x y z
N MET A 1 -3.30 9.69 -24.04
CA MET A 1 -2.30 9.75 -22.95
C MET A 1 -2.98 10.41 -21.76
N VAL A 2 -3.31 9.67 -20.71
CA VAL A 2 -3.81 10.28 -19.46
C VAL A 2 -2.63 11.07 -18.88
N LYS A 3 -2.77 12.38 -18.67
CA LYS A 3 -1.73 13.16 -17.99
C LYS A 3 -1.58 12.57 -16.59
N ALA A 4 -0.40 12.06 -16.27
CA ALA A 4 -0.12 11.56 -14.94
C ALA A 4 -0.12 12.75 -13.97
N GLU A 5 -1.22 12.92 -13.23
CA GLU A 5 -1.24 13.90 -12.15
C GLU A 5 -0.33 13.44 -11.02
N VAL A 6 0.40 14.41 -10.46
CA VAL A 6 1.25 14.18 -9.29
C VAL A 6 0.35 13.76 -8.12
N PRO A 7 0.67 12.63 -7.44
CA PRO A 7 -0.08 12.16 -6.28
C PRO A 7 -0.29 13.24 -5.22
N ALA A 8 -1.40 13.17 -4.49
CA ALA A 8 -1.78 14.21 -3.52
C ALA A 8 -0.76 14.32 -2.38
N VAL A 9 -0.31 13.18 -1.84
CA VAL A 9 0.74 13.10 -0.81
C VAL A 9 2.07 13.74 -1.21
N LEU A 10 2.36 13.81 -2.53
CA LEU A 10 3.58 14.44 -3.05
C LEU A 10 3.40 15.93 -3.37
N ARG A 11 2.18 16.46 -3.22
CA ARG A 11 1.86 17.88 -3.39
C ARG A 11 1.50 18.56 -2.10
N ASP A 12 1.24 17.80 -1.04
CA ASP A 12 0.81 18.31 0.24
C ASP A 12 2.01 18.76 1.10
N PRO A 13 2.21 20.07 1.33
CA PRO A 13 3.37 20.57 2.05
C PRO A 13 3.41 20.09 3.51
N TYR A 14 2.28 19.72 4.12
CA TYR A 14 2.27 19.13 5.47
C TYR A 14 2.85 17.71 5.46
N VAL A 15 2.53 16.91 4.44
CA VAL A 15 3.09 15.56 4.28
C VAL A 15 4.57 15.64 3.88
N LEU A 16 4.93 16.56 2.98
CA LEU A 16 6.32 16.77 2.58
C LEU A 16 7.17 17.25 3.75
N GLU A 17 6.64 18.13 4.60
CA GLU A 17 7.32 18.58 5.81
C GLU A 17 7.50 17.44 6.83
N ALA A 18 6.52 16.57 6.97
CA ALA A 18 6.67 15.37 7.78
C ALA A 18 7.79 14.45 7.24
N PHE A 19 7.87 14.28 5.92
CA PHE A 19 8.87 13.42 5.28
C PHE A 19 10.28 14.03 5.21
N SER A 20 10.41 15.36 5.26
CA SER A 20 11.71 16.04 5.26
C SER A 20 12.42 15.94 6.61
N ARG A 21 11.68 15.68 7.70
CA ARG A 21 12.19 15.71 9.08
C ARG A 21 12.62 14.34 9.59
N GLU A 22 13.88 14.24 10.01
CA GLU A 22 14.35 13.05 10.74
C GLU A 22 13.63 12.88 12.09
N ALA A 23 13.32 13.97 12.79
CA ALA A 23 12.59 13.94 14.06
C ALA A 23 11.20 13.29 13.92
N PHE A 24 10.50 13.54 12.81
CA PHE A 24 9.22 12.90 12.53
C PHE A 24 9.37 11.37 12.35
N ARG A 25 10.45 10.93 11.72
CA ARG A 25 10.79 9.50 11.58
C ARG A 25 10.98 8.81 12.92
N HIS A 26 11.80 9.38 13.78
CA HIS A 26 12.02 8.83 15.13
C HIS A 26 10.73 8.86 15.94
N HIS A 27 9.97 9.96 15.89
CA HIS A 27 8.69 10.06 16.59
C HIS A 27 7.70 8.96 16.17
N LEU A 28 7.58 8.68 14.88
CA LEU A 28 6.70 7.62 14.38
C LEU A 28 7.19 6.24 14.82
N GLN A 29 8.50 5.98 14.75
CA GLN A 29 9.09 4.72 15.20
C GLN A 29 8.87 4.49 16.70
N ASP A 30 9.03 5.53 17.52
CA ASP A 30 8.78 5.46 18.96
C ASP A 30 7.30 5.25 19.28
N LEU A 31 6.40 5.85 18.50
CA LEU A 31 4.97 5.61 18.61
C LEU A 31 4.63 4.13 18.31
N ILE A 32 5.17 3.60 17.22
CA ILE A 32 5.00 2.19 16.82
C ILE A 32 5.56 1.25 17.89
N ALA A 33 6.77 1.51 18.39
CA ALA A 33 7.41 0.68 19.41
C ALA A 33 6.61 0.64 20.71
N ARG A 34 6.00 1.78 21.12
CA ARG A 34 5.20 1.87 22.34
C ARG A 34 3.81 1.26 22.22
N LEU A 35 3.16 1.41 21.07
CA LEU A 35 1.76 1.03 20.90
C LEU A 35 1.57 -0.32 20.19
N GLY A 36 2.60 -0.84 19.52
CA GLY A 36 2.52 -2.07 18.73
C GLY A 36 1.39 -2.02 17.71
N GLU A 37 0.54 -3.06 17.70
CA GLU A 37 -0.64 -3.15 16.81
C GLU A 37 -1.67 -2.04 17.03
N ARG A 38 -1.62 -1.32 18.17
CA ARG A 38 -2.53 -0.19 18.45
C ARG A 38 -2.01 1.13 17.86
N ALA A 39 -0.83 1.14 17.24
CA ALA A 39 -0.31 2.32 16.59
C ALA A 39 -1.24 2.76 15.45
N PRO A 40 -1.64 4.05 15.39
CA PRO A 40 -2.57 4.53 14.36
C PRO A 40 -1.95 4.54 12.95
N ILE A 41 -0.61 4.57 12.88
CA ILE A 41 0.18 4.42 11.67
C ILE A 41 1.22 3.36 12.00
N SER A 42 1.24 2.28 11.22
CA SER A 42 2.14 1.15 11.43
C SER A 42 3.47 1.29 10.70
N ASP A 43 3.52 2.05 9.59
CA ASP A 43 4.76 2.38 8.90
C ASP A 43 4.64 3.61 7.97
N PHE A 44 5.79 4.05 7.45
CA PHE A 44 5.88 5.17 6.50
C PHE A 44 5.20 4.91 5.14
N LYS A 45 5.17 3.66 4.69
CA LYS A 45 4.54 3.29 3.42
C LYS A 45 3.03 3.49 3.48
N GLN A 46 2.41 3.31 4.65
CA GLN A 46 0.99 3.62 4.82
C GLN A 46 0.64 5.09 4.53
N ILE A 47 1.55 6.01 4.87
CA ILE A 47 1.41 7.44 4.57
C ILE A 47 1.67 7.70 3.08
N ALA A 48 2.74 7.12 2.53
CA ALA A 48 3.08 7.28 1.12
C ALA A 48 2.00 6.74 0.17
N ASP A 49 1.27 5.70 0.57
CA ASP A 49 0.18 5.11 -0.22
C ASP A 49 -1.20 5.67 0.16
N ALA A 50 -1.24 6.66 1.06
CA ALA A 50 -2.49 7.20 1.57
C ALA A 50 -3.24 8.02 0.51
N LEU A 51 -4.57 7.97 0.60
CA LEU A 51 -5.44 8.76 -0.28
C LEU A 51 -6.02 9.95 0.48
N PRO A 52 -6.06 11.14 -0.13
CA PRO A 52 -6.65 12.30 0.54
C PRO A 52 -8.16 12.06 0.71
N ARG A 53 -8.72 12.48 1.84
CA ARG A 53 -10.18 12.40 2.09
C ARG A 53 -10.98 13.46 1.32
N ARG A 54 -10.31 14.52 0.88
CA ARG A 54 -10.87 15.77 0.35
C ARG A 54 -9.80 16.52 -0.44
N SER A 55 -10.13 17.67 -1.03
CA SER A 55 -9.16 18.40 -1.84
C SER A 55 -8.04 19.01 -0.97
N LEU A 56 -6.83 19.13 -1.54
CA LEU A 56 -5.69 19.74 -0.84
C LEU A 56 -5.98 21.19 -0.43
N SER A 57 -6.67 21.96 -1.30
CA SER A 57 -7.02 23.35 -1.01
C SER A 57 -7.88 23.49 0.24
N GLU A 58 -8.88 22.63 0.42
CA GLU A 58 -9.71 22.60 1.63
C GLU A 58 -8.86 22.24 2.86
N MET A 59 -8.02 21.20 2.74
CA MET A 59 -7.16 20.74 3.83
C MET A 59 -6.19 21.82 4.32
N TRP A 60 -5.60 22.59 3.41
CA TRP A 60 -4.64 23.65 3.74
C TRP A 60 -5.33 24.84 4.41
N SER A 61 -6.52 25.21 3.91
CA SER A 61 -7.28 26.33 4.49
C SER A 61 -7.67 26.11 5.96
N GLU A 62 -7.83 24.85 6.38
CA GLU A 62 -8.22 24.51 7.75
C GLU A 62 -7.08 24.43 8.75
N SER A 63 -5.83 24.27 8.32
CA SER A 63 -4.74 23.98 9.26
C SER A 63 -4.40 25.18 10.15
N GLY A 64 -4.65 26.41 9.67
CA GLY A 64 -4.41 27.67 10.41
C GLY A 64 -2.95 28.01 10.76
N LYS A 65 -2.05 27.03 10.70
CA LYS A 65 -0.59 27.12 10.89
C LYS A 65 0.13 26.66 9.64
N ARG A 66 1.35 27.15 9.43
CA ARG A 66 2.23 26.67 8.35
C ARG A 66 2.82 25.30 8.72
N PRO A 67 3.10 24.42 7.75
CA PRO A 67 3.68 23.09 8.00
C PRO A 67 4.89 23.12 8.93
N GLU A 68 5.79 24.09 8.74
CA GLU A 68 7.01 24.24 9.52
C GLU A 68 6.76 24.50 11.02
N GLU A 69 5.58 25.02 11.36
CA GLU A 69 5.18 25.38 12.73
C GLU A 69 4.54 24.22 13.50
N LEU A 70 4.23 23.11 12.84
CA LEU A 70 3.63 21.94 13.48
C LEU A 70 4.71 21.08 14.14
N SER A 71 4.41 20.58 15.33
CA SER A 71 5.15 19.48 15.96
C SER A 71 4.91 18.15 15.23
N GLU A 72 5.74 17.16 15.51
CA GLU A 72 5.63 15.80 14.94
C GLU A 72 4.29 15.16 15.27
N SER A 73 3.80 15.36 16.51
CA SER A 73 2.48 14.91 16.94
C SER A 73 1.36 15.58 16.13
N GLU A 74 1.46 16.90 15.90
CA GLU A 74 0.47 17.64 15.10
C GLU A 74 0.48 17.19 13.63
N LEU A 75 1.66 16.90 13.06
CA LEU A 75 1.79 16.34 11.71
C LEU A 75 1.16 14.94 11.60
N VAL A 76 1.35 14.08 12.60
CA VAL A 76 0.65 12.78 12.67
C VAL A 76 -0.87 12.98 12.70
N GLN A 77 -1.37 13.89 13.56
CA GLN A 77 -2.81 14.18 13.64
C GLN A 77 -3.36 14.77 12.34
N TYR A 78 -2.59 15.64 11.68
CA TYR A 78 -2.94 16.17 10.37
C TYR A 78 -3.13 15.04 9.35
N ILE A 79 -2.18 14.11 9.28
CA ILE A 79 -2.24 12.96 8.36
C ILE A 79 -3.45 12.09 8.70
N LEU A 80 -3.64 11.72 9.97
CA LEU A 80 -4.75 10.88 10.41
C LEU A 80 -6.12 11.50 10.12
N LYS A 81 -6.25 12.82 10.26
CA LYS A 81 -7.47 13.58 9.94
C LYS A 81 -7.73 13.61 8.44
N ASN A 82 -6.71 13.90 7.63
CA ASN A 82 -6.90 14.25 6.23
C ASN A 82 -6.72 13.09 5.24
N TYR A 83 -6.06 12.00 5.63
CA TYR A 83 -5.73 10.89 4.74
C TYR A 83 -6.33 9.56 5.18
N ARG A 84 -6.93 8.86 4.22
CA ARG A 84 -7.23 7.43 4.35
C ARG A 84 -5.92 6.69 4.19
N LEU A 85 -5.34 6.26 5.31
CA LEU A 85 -4.15 5.44 5.32
C LEU A 85 -4.38 4.16 4.53
N ALA A 86 -3.34 3.72 3.82
CA ALA A 86 -3.36 2.42 3.19
C ALA A 86 -3.37 1.34 4.27
N ASP A 87 -4.53 0.73 4.47
CA ASP A 87 -4.65 -0.43 5.34
C ASP A 87 -4.47 -1.71 4.51
N VAL A 88 -3.61 -2.59 5.03
CA VAL A 88 -3.28 -3.91 4.47
C VAL A 88 -4.54 -4.78 4.39
N SER A 89 -5.52 -4.57 5.28
CA SER A 89 -6.81 -5.26 5.26
C SER A 89 -7.72 -4.82 4.10
N VAL A 90 -7.49 -3.61 3.56
CA VAL A 90 -8.20 -3.05 2.38
C VAL A 90 -7.58 -3.50 1.07
N LEU A 91 -6.56 -4.38 1.13
CA LEU A 91 -6.23 -5.30 0.04
C LEU A 91 -7.26 -6.42 -0.08
N SER A 92 -8.51 -6.20 0.36
CA SER A 92 -9.62 -7.00 -0.14
C SER A 92 -9.54 -6.95 -1.64
N ALA A 93 -9.14 -8.10 -2.20
CA ALA A 93 -8.74 -8.31 -3.56
C ALA A 93 -9.54 -7.40 -4.50
N VAL A 94 -8.83 -6.64 -5.35
CA VAL A 94 -9.50 -6.12 -6.54
C VAL A 94 -10.23 -7.30 -7.15
N ASN A 95 -11.54 -7.12 -7.27
CA ASN A 95 -12.51 -8.15 -7.58
C ASN A 95 -11.95 -9.07 -8.67
N ILE A 96 -11.53 -10.27 -8.28
CA ILE A 96 -10.90 -11.27 -9.17
C ILE A 96 -11.88 -11.74 -10.25
N ASN A 97 -13.11 -11.21 -10.25
CA ASN A 97 -14.15 -11.42 -11.24
C ASN A 97 -13.68 -11.27 -12.71
N ASN A 98 -12.57 -10.57 -12.98
CA ASN A 98 -12.01 -10.45 -14.33
C ASN A 98 -10.81 -11.35 -14.63
N VAL A 99 -10.34 -12.15 -13.68
CA VAL A 99 -9.36 -13.20 -13.97
C VAL A 99 -10.15 -14.49 -14.10
N GLU A 100 -10.42 -14.87 -15.35
CA GLU A 100 -10.99 -16.16 -15.69
C GLU A 100 -10.22 -17.25 -14.92
N LYS A 101 -10.85 -17.80 -13.87
CA LYS A 101 -10.47 -19.00 -13.12
C LYS A 101 -8.97 -19.17 -12.86
N VAL A 102 -8.54 -18.99 -11.61
CA VAL A 102 -7.22 -19.49 -11.16
C VAL A 102 -7.08 -20.94 -11.67
N PRO A 103 -6.02 -21.29 -12.43
CA PRO A 103 -5.86 -22.62 -13.00
C PRO A 103 -5.93 -23.69 -11.92
N SER A 104 -6.08 -24.97 -12.27
CA SER A 104 -5.87 -26.03 -11.26
C SER A 104 -4.38 -26.14 -10.91
N PRO A 105 -4.02 -26.51 -9.67
CA PRO A 105 -2.64 -26.79 -9.31
C PRO A 105 -2.07 -27.89 -10.22
N PRO A 106 -0.76 -27.85 -10.53
CA PRO A 106 -0.13 -28.86 -11.37
C PRO A 106 -0.27 -30.24 -10.74
N ARG A 107 -0.65 -31.23 -11.55
CA ARG A 107 -0.64 -32.63 -11.13
C ARG A 107 0.76 -33.18 -11.27
N PHE A 108 1.27 -33.78 -10.19
CA PHE A 108 2.57 -34.44 -10.23
C PHE A 108 2.38 -35.90 -10.66
N GLY A 109 3.17 -36.35 -11.65
CA GLY A 109 3.14 -37.74 -12.14
C GLY A 109 3.70 -38.79 -11.16
N ARG A 110 4.11 -38.35 -9.96
CA ARG A 110 4.56 -39.21 -8.86
C ARG A 110 3.72 -38.91 -7.62
N ARG A 111 3.54 -39.93 -6.79
CA ARG A 111 2.92 -39.75 -5.47
C ARG A 111 3.83 -38.90 -4.58
N LEU A 112 3.29 -37.79 -4.06
CA LEU A 112 3.99 -36.94 -3.12
C LEU A 112 3.56 -37.29 -1.69
N SER A 113 4.27 -36.77 -0.70
CA SER A 113 3.77 -36.84 0.66
C SER A 113 2.58 -35.90 0.81
N HIS A 114 1.67 -36.26 1.71
CA HIS A 114 0.45 -35.49 1.99
C HIS A 114 0.72 -34.01 2.31
N TRP A 115 1.80 -33.72 3.04
CA TRP A 115 2.16 -32.34 3.38
C TRP A 115 2.62 -31.54 2.15
N VAL A 116 3.36 -32.18 1.23
CA VAL A 116 3.81 -31.51 -0.01
C VAL A 116 2.62 -31.20 -0.91
N GLU A 117 1.69 -32.16 -1.08
CA GLU A 117 0.48 -31.95 -1.89
C GLU A 117 -0.31 -30.75 -1.38
N ARG A 118 -0.56 -30.69 -0.06
CA ARG A 118 -1.24 -29.56 0.58
C ARG A 118 -0.47 -28.24 0.44
N SER A 119 0.85 -28.25 0.57
CA SER A 119 1.66 -27.05 0.41
C SER A 119 1.59 -26.50 -1.03
N VAL A 120 1.64 -27.37 -2.04
CA VAL A 120 1.52 -26.95 -3.44
C VAL A 120 0.13 -26.38 -3.71
N GLU A 121 -0.93 -27.06 -3.25
CA GLU A 121 -2.29 -26.54 -3.38
C GLU A 121 -2.43 -25.17 -2.71
N HIS A 122 -1.88 -25.00 -1.51
CA HIS A 122 -1.92 -23.74 -0.79
C HIS A 122 -1.20 -22.61 -1.55
N ILE A 123 0.03 -22.85 -2.00
CA ILE A 123 0.81 -21.87 -2.78
C ILE A 123 0.08 -21.50 -4.07
N HIS A 124 -0.48 -22.50 -4.76
CA HIS A 124 -1.22 -22.29 -5.99
C HIS A 124 -2.44 -21.37 -5.80
N LEU A 125 -3.19 -21.57 -4.71
CA LEU A 125 -4.32 -20.71 -4.35
C LEU A 125 -3.89 -19.30 -3.93
N MET A 126 -2.67 -19.12 -3.41
CA MET A 126 -2.14 -17.81 -3.04
C MET A 126 -1.92 -16.91 -4.27
N TRP A 127 -1.58 -17.46 -5.43
CA TRP A 127 -1.41 -16.65 -6.65
C TRP A 127 -2.66 -15.86 -7.04
N GLY A 128 -3.85 -16.45 -6.83
CA GLY A 128 -5.11 -15.73 -7.04
C GLY A 128 -5.30 -14.54 -6.09
N LYS A 129 -4.81 -14.65 -4.85
CA LYS A 129 -4.90 -13.57 -3.84
C LYS A 129 -3.87 -12.46 -4.06
N LEU A 130 -2.73 -12.80 -4.66
CA LEU A 130 -1.62 -11.89 -4.91
C LEU A 130 -1.69 -11.24 -6.29
N LEU A 131 -2.73 -11.52 -7.08
CA LEU A 131 -2.94 -10.95 -8.40
C LEU A 131 -3.68 -9.61 -8.30
N PHE A 132 -3.07 -8.56 -8.84
CA PHE A 132 -3.56 -7.18 -8.77
C PHE A 132 -3.72 -6.59 -10.16
N SER A 133 -4.68 -5.67 -10.30
CA SER A 133 -4.76 -4.74 -11.42
C SER A 133 -4.52 -3.33 -10.91
N SER A 134 -3.82 -2.52 -11.70
CA SER A 134 -3.46 -1.15 -11.32
C SER A 134 -4.59 -0.16 -11.58
N ASN A 135 -5.80 -0.43 -11.07
CA ASN A 135 -6.87 0.56 -11.08
C ASN A 135 -6.51 1.66 -10.08
N ARG A 136 -5.84 2.71 -10.57
CA ARG A 136 -5.35 3.84 -9.77
C ARG A 136 -6.52 4.74 -9.34
N PRO A 137 -6.81 4.89 -8.04
CA PRO A 137 -7.70 5.92 -7.55
C PRO A 137 -7.09 7.31 -7.75
N ASP A 138 -7.92 8.33 -7.90
CA ASP A 138 -7.45 9.72 -8.04
C ASP A 138 -6.57 10.12 -6.85
N GLY A 139 -5.46 10.80 -7.15
CA GLY A 139 -4.48 11.23 -6.15
C GLY A 139 -3.57 10.13 -5.59
N SER A 140 -3.75 8.86 -5.98
CA SER A 140 -2.88 7.75 -5.57
C SER A 140 -1.47 7.83 -6.16
N THR A 141 -0.49 7.28 -5.42
CA THR A 141 0.89 7.06 -5.87
C THR A 141 1.06 5.86 -6.81
N LEU A 142 0.06 4.96 -6.89
CA LEU A 142 0.14 3.76 -7.72
C LEU A 142 0.23 4.12 -9.21
N LEU A 143 1.24 3.60 -9.90
CA LEU A 143 1.37 3.76 -11.34
C LEU A 143 0.48 2.74 -12.07
N GLN A 144 -0.26 3.20 -13.08
CA GLN A 144 -1.08 2.33 -13.92
C GLN A 144 -0.21 1.56 -14.92
N VAL A 145 -0.45 0.26 -15.03
CA VAL A 145 0.12 -0.65 -16.02
C VAL A 145 -1.01 -1.36 -16.79
N PRO A 146 -0.80 -1.75 -18.05
CA PRO A 146 -1.88 -2.25 -18.90
C PRO A 146 -2.33 -3.68 -18.58
N LYS A 147 -1.57 -4.43 -17.78
CA LYS A 147 -1.85 -5.84 -17.47
C LYS A 147 -1.84 -6.09 -15.96
N PRO A 148 -2.60 -7.09 -15.48
CA PRO A 148 -2.48 -7.56 -14.10
C PRO A 148 -1.05 -8.03 -13.77
N TYR A 149 -0.69 -7.95 -12.50
CA TYR A 149 0.62 -8.34 -11.99
C TYR A 149 0.49 -9.02 -10.63
N VAL A 150 1.47 -9.86 -10.28
CA VAL A 150 1.55 -10.48 -8.96
C VAL A 150 2.39 -9.60 -8.04
N VAL A 151 1.94 -9.42 -6.80
CA VAL A 151 2.67 -8.69 -5.77
C VAL A 151 3.36 -9.65 -4.79
N ALA A 152 4.40 -9.19 -4.11
CA ALA A 152 5.09 -9.97 -3.08
C ALA A 152 4.21 -10.29 -1.85
N GLY A 153 3.13 -9.53 -1.64
CA GLY A 153 2.19 -9.70 -0.54
C GLY A 153 2.50 -8.81 0.67
N GLY A 154 1.62 -8.86 1.68
CA GLY A 154 1.71 -7.99 2.85
C GLY A 154 1.49 -6.52 2.49
N ARG A 155 2.42 -5.65 2.87
CA ARG A 155 2.33 -4.19 2.61
C ARG A 155 2.65 -3.79 1.17
N PHE A 156 3.10 -4.72 0.33
CA PHE A 156 3.51 -4.45 -1.04
C PHE A 156 2.32 -4.56 -1.99
N ARG A 157 2.00 -3.46 -2.67
CA ARG A 157 0.79 -3.30 -3.50
C ARG A 157 1.13 -3.05 -4.98
N GLU A 158 2.39 -2.79 -5.24
CA GLU A 158 2.95 -2.45 -6.53
C GLU A 158 3.69 -3.64 -7.14
N PHE A 159 3.96 -3.53 -8.43
CA PHE A 159 4.88 -4.42 -9.11
C PHE A 159 6.31 -4.22 -8.60
N TYR A 160 6.96 -5.32 -8.20
CA TYR A 160 8.39 -5.33 -7.83
C TYR A 160 9.20 -6.10 -8.87
N PHE A 161 10.22 -5.44 -9.43
CA PHE A 161 10.93 -5.94 -10.60
C PHE A 161 11.61 -7.29 -10.38
N TRP A 162 12.51 -7.39 -9.40
CA TRP A 162 13.26 -8.63 -9.16
C TRP A 162 12.40 -9.76 -8.58
N ASP A 163 11.40 -9.46 -7.72
CA ASP A 163 10.44 -10.45 -7.23
C ASP A 163 9.65 -11.09 -8.38
N SER A 164 9.24 -10.28 -9.36
CA SER A 164 8.46 -10.76 -10.50
C SER A 164 9.21 -11.79 -11.34
N PHE A 165 10.54 -11.66 -11.44
CA PHE A 165 11.37 -12.67 -12.12
C PHE A 165 11.25 -14.04 -11.45
N TRP A 166 11.28 -14.08 -10.11
CA TRP A 166 11.18 -15.34 -9.36
C TRP A 166 9.76 -15.89 -9.30
N ILE A 167 8.75 -15.03 -9.33
CA ILE A 167 7.34 -15.46 -9.37
C ILE A 167 6.97 -16.09 -10.72
N MET A 168 7.55 -15.63 -11.82
CA MET A 168 7.27 -16.14 -13.17
C MET A 168 8.12 -17.36 -13.58
N LYS A 169 9.19 -17.64 -12.86
CA LYS A 169 10.13 -18.74 -13.12
C LYS A 169 9.55 -20.10 -12.74
#